data_AF-A0ABD3SJ48-F1
#
_entry.id   AF-A0ABD3SJ48-F1
#
_cell.length_a   1.000
_cell.length_b   1.000
_cell.length_c   1.000
_cell.angle_alpha   90.00
_cell.angle_beta   90.00
_cell.angle_gamma   90.00
#
_symmetry.space_group_name_H-M   'P 1'
#
loop_
_entity.id
_entity.type
_entity.pdbx_description
1 polymer ?
#
loop_
_entity_poly.entity_id
_entity_poly.type
_entity_poly.pdbx_seq_one_letter_code
_entity_poly.pdbx_strand_id
1 'polypeptide(L)'
;MSNCKELMEEIKSLLLSEKNKALAYSKLLHLQEISAVDSSSVQILADSSNSILASLVSDISDNDEEIAALALKCLGFMIYHPTVLASIGGMMHSESKLNSPEMTIFTNLSKFASIVVYS
;
A
#
# COMPACT_ATOMS: atom_id res chain seq x y z
N MET A 1 15.16 -8.54 -14.03
CA MET A 1 13.90 -8.03 -13.45
C MET A 1 13.13 -9.10 -12.64
N SER A 2 13.79 -10.09 -12.03
CA SER A 2 13.09 -11.15 -11.26
C SER A 2 12.95 -10.85 -9.76
N ASN A 3 13.77 -9.95 -9.21
CA ASN A 3 13.88 -9.77 -7.75
C ASN A 3 12.66 -9.06 -7.12
N CYS A 4 12.03 -8.13 -7.84
CA CYS A 4 10.95 -7.29 -7.32
C CYS A 4 9.65 -8.07 -7.10
N LYS A 5 9.36 -9.05 -7.97
CA LYS A 5 8.19 -9.92 -7.84
C LYS A 5 8.35 -10.91 -6.68
N GLU A 6 9.55 -11.48 -6.54
CA GLU A 6 9.88 -12.36 -5.40
C GLU A 6 9.82 -11.61 -4.07
N LEU A 7 10.37 -10.38 -4.02
CA LEU A 7 10.25 -9.50 -2.85
C LEU A 7 8.79 -9.21 -2.50
N MET A 8 7.93 -8.96 -3.50
CA MET A 8 6.51 -8.71 -3.28
C MET A 8 5.78 -9.91 -2.65
N GLU A 9 6.03 -11.12 -3.15
CA GLU A 9 5.43 -12.33 -2.59
C GLU A 9 5.96 -12.62 -1.18
N GLU A 10 7.24 -12.33 -0.91
CA GLU A 10 7.80 -12.39 0.43
C GLU A 10 7.12 -11.39 1.38
N ILE A 11 6.91 -10.13 0.95
CA ILE A 11 6.21 -9.11 1.74
C ILE A 11 4.80 -9.59 2.09
N LYS A 12 4.04 -10.12 1.12
CA LYS A 12 2.69 -10.66 1.38
C LYS A 12 2.73 -11.78 2.42
N SER A 13 3.67 -12.72 2.28
CA SER A 13 3.86 -13.80 3.24
C SER A 13 4.19 -13.29 4.64
N LEU A 14 5.03 -12.26 4.74
CA LEU A 14 5.39 -11.64 6.02
C LEU A 14 4.22 -10.83 6.63
N LEU A 15 3.39 -10.17 5.82
CA LEU A 15 2.18 -9.46 6.28
C LEU A 15 1.11 -10.43 6.82
N LEU A 16 1.07 -11.67 6.35
CA LEU A 16 0.23 -12.72 6.95
C LEU A 16 0.73 -13.14 8.34
N SER A 17 1.96 -12.79 8.70
CA SER A 17 2.59 -13.12 9.97
C SER A 17 2.68 -11.87 10.86
N GLU A 18 1.80 -11.78 11.86
CA GLU A 18 1.75 -10.69 12.85
C GLU A 18 3.13 -10.33 13.46
N LYS A 19 4.01 -11.32 13.65
CA LYS A 19 5.33 -11.12 14.26
C LYS A 19 6.37 -10.49 13.33
N ASN A 20 6.12 -10.48 12.02
CA ASN A 20 7.09 -10.05 11.02
C ASN A 20 6.64 -8.81 10.25
N LYS A 21 5.59 -8.12 10.69
CA LYS A 21 5.05 -6.91 10.04
C LYS A 21 6.12 -5.81 9.85
N ALA A 22 6.96 -5.56 10.85
CA ALA A 22 8.03 -4.56 10.76
C ALA A 22 9.01 -4.88 9.62
N LEU A 23 9.41 -6.15 9.49
CA LEU A 23 10.27 -6.62 8.41
C LEU A 23 9.56 -6.54 7.06
N ALA A 24 8.27 -6.87 7.02
CA ALA A 24 7.43 -6.75 5.83
C ALA A 24 7.41 -5.31 5.31
N TYR A 25 7.15 -4.34 6.19
CA TYR A 25 7.11 -2.93 5.84
C TYR A 25 8.48 -2.35 5.49
N SER A 26 9.55 -2.78 6.16
CA SER A 26 10.90 -2.39 5.77
C SER A 26 11.26 -2.89 4.38
N LYS A 27 10.88 -4.12 4.01
CA LYS A 27 11.06 -4.66 2.65
C LYS A 27 10.17 -3.93 1.63
N LEU A 28 8.95 -3.57 2.01
CA LEU A 28 8.04 -2.80 1.16
C LEU A 28 8.61 -1.41 0.85
N LEU A 29 9.15 -0.71 1.86
CA LEU A 29 9.85 0.56 1.67
C LEU A 29 11.04 0.41 0.71
N HIS A 30 11.85 -0.62 0.88
CA HIS A 30 12.96 -0.89 -0.03
C HIS A 30 12.48 -1.14 -1.47
N LEU A 31 11.37 -1.86 -1.65
CA LEU A 31 10.76 -2.04 -2.96
C LEU A 31 10.24 -0.72 -3.55
N GLN A 32 9.67 0.15 -2.71
CA GLN A 32 9.22 1.48 -3.10
C GLN A 32 10.39 2.38 -3.53
N GLU A 33 11.51 2.35 -2.82
CA GLU A 33 12.73 3.06 -3.23
C GLU A 33 13.24 2.59 -4.58
N ILE A 34 13.25 1.28 -4.84
CA ILE A 34 13.57 0.73 -6.17
C ILE A 34 12.56 1.22 -7.22
N SER A 35 11.28 1.25 -6.85
CA SER A 35 10.19 1.68 -7.73
C SER A 35 10.27 3.17 -8.10
N ALA A 36 10.88 4.01 -7.26
CA ALA A 36 11.14 5.41 -7.61
C ALA A 36 12.11 5.55 -8.80
N VAL A 37 12.95 4.54 -9.04
CA VAL A 37 13.96 4.51 -10.10
C VAL A 37 13.51 3.62 -11.28
N ASP A 38 12.73 2.57 -11.00
CA ASP A 38 12.29 1.58 -11.97
C ASP A 38 10.76 1.47 -12.08
N SER A 39 10.23 1.87 -13.24
CA SER A 39 8.79 1.80 -13.54
C SER A 39 8.21 0.39 -13.56
N SER A 40 9.04 -0.65 -13.75
CA SER A 40 8.55 -2.03 -13.74
C SER A 40 8.17 -2.50 -12.34
N SER A 41 8.92 -2.03 -11.33
CA SER A 41 8.68 -2.31 -9.93
C SER A 41 7.44 -1.58 -9.41
N VAL A 42 7.16 -0.37 -9.91
CA VAL A 42 5.91 0.37 -9.66
C VAL A 42 4.69 -0.44 -10.07
N GLN A 43 4.72 -1.11 -11.23
CA GLN A 43 3.58 -1.91 -11.71
C GLN A 43 3.29 -3.09 -10.78
N ILE A 44 4.33 -3.80 -10.31
CA ILE A 44 4.18 -4.90 -9.35
C ILE A 44 3.58 -4.41 -8.02
N LEU A 45 4.04 -3.24 -7.55
CA LEU A 45 3.51 -2.57 -6.37
C LEU A 45 2.04 -2.19 -6.58
N ALA A 46 1.71 -1.66 -7.76
CA ALA A 46 0.37 -1.24 -8.13
C ALA A 46 -0.60 -2.44 -8.21
N ASP A 47 -0.18 -3.57 -8.78
CA ASP A 47 -0.97 -4.81 -8.84
C ASP A 47 -1.27 -5.38 -7.46
N SER A 48 -0.32 -5.24 -6.52
CA SER A 48 -0.46 -5.75 -5.16
C SER A 48 -0.99 -4.71 -4.16
N SER A 49 -1.23 -3.47 -4.62
CA SER A 49 -1.55 -2.33 -3.77
C SER A 49 -2.79 -2.54 -2.91
N ASN A 50 -3.85 -3.15 -3.46
CA ASN A 50 -5.10 -3.36 -2.73
C ASN A 50 -4.92 -4.28 -1.51
N SER A 51 -4.22 -5.40 -1.68
CA SER A 51 -3.93 -6.33 -0.58
C SER A 51 -3.05 -5.69 0.49
N ILE A 52 -2.09 -4.86 0.08
CA ILE A 52 -1.17 -4.19 1.00
C ILE A 52 -1.86 -3.03 1.71
N LEU A 53 -2.71 -2.28 1.03
CA LEU A 53 -3.47 -1.17 1.61
C LEU A 53 -4.40 -1.63 2.71
N ALA A 54 -5.07 -2.77 2.54
CA ALA A 54 -5.91 -3.34 3.59
C ALA A 54 -5.07 -3.64 4.87
N SER A 55 -3.90 -4.26 4.71
CA SER A 55 -2.97 -4.50 5.82
C SER A 55 -2.45 -3.20 6.43
N LEU A 56 -2.06 -2.22 5.61
CA LEU A 56 -1.56 -0.92 6.07
C LEU A 56 -2.60 -0.18 6.90
N VAL A 57 -3.85 -0.08 6.42
CA VAL A 57 -4.92 0.63 7.16
C VAL A 57 -5.23 -0.07 8.48
N SER A 58 -5.21 -1.41 8.48
CA SER A 58 -5.38 -2.20 9.70
C SER A 58 -4.24 -1.92 10.69
N ASP A 59 -3.01 -1.92 10.21
CA ASP A 59 -1.80 -1.79 11.04
C ASP A 59 -1.54 -0.35 11.52
N ILE A 60 -1.97 0.66 10.75
CA ILE A 60 -1.98 2.07 11.18
C ILE A 60 -2.99 2.29 12.32
N SER A 61 -4.06 1.50 12.34
CA SER A 61 -5.08 1.56 13.39
C SER A 61 -4.74 0.67 14.61
N ASP A 62 -3.64 -0.08 14.55
CA ASP A 62 -3.12 -0.89 15.66
C ASP A 62 -2.32 -0.02 16.64
N ASN A 63 -2.08 -0.53 17.85
CA ASN A 63 -1.39 0.14 18.94
C ASN A 63 0.15 0.09 18.84
N ASP A 64 0.69 -0.54 17.80
CA ASP A 64 2.13 -0.61 17.58
C ASP A 64 2.59 0.64 16.80
N GLU A 65 3.12 1.62 17.54
CA GLU A 65 3.56 2.91 17.00
C GLU A 65 4.67 2.78 15.97
N GLU A 66 5.57 1.80 16.12
CA GLU A 66 6.64 1.55 15.14
C GLU A 66 6.07 1.01 13.83
N ILE A 67 5.16 0.04 13.92
CA ILE A 67 4.46 -0.53 12.77
C ILE A 67 3.59 0.53 12.09
N ALA A 68 2.83 1.30 12.86
CA ALA A 68 1.96 2.36 12.34
C ALA A 68 2.78 3.43 11.60
N ALA A 69 3.94 3.82 12.13
CA ALA A 69 4.84 4.78 11.47
C ALA A 69 5.43 4.21 10.17
N LEU A 70 5.82 2.93 10.16
CA LEU A 70 6.31 2.27 8.94
C LEU A 70 5.21 2.14 7.89
N ALA A 71 4.00 1.77 8.31
CA ALA A 71 2.84 1.65 7.45
C ALA A 71 2.45 3.01 6.86
N LEU A 72 2.45 4.08 7.65
CA LEU A 72 2.22 5.45 7.16
C LEU A 72 3.26 5.87 6.12
N LYS A 73 4.54 5.56 6.33
CA LYS A 73 5.60 5.82 5.33
C LYS A 73 5.33 5.07 4.03
N CYS A 74 4.96 3.80 4.12
CA CYS A 74 4.61 2.99 2.94
C CYS A 74 3.40 3.55 2.21
N LEU A 75 2.37 3.97 2.95
CA LEU A 75 1.15 4.56 2.42
C LEU A 75 1.46 5.88 1.69
N GLY A 76 2.28 6.73 2.29
CA GLY A 76 2.72 8.01 1.73
C GLY A 76 3.36 7.86 0.35
N PHE A 77 4.21 6.86 0.17
CA PHE A 77 4.80 6.58 -1.14
C PHE A 77 3.77 6.11 -2.17
N MET A 78 2.82 5.25 -1.77
CA MET A 78 1.79 4.73 -2.68
C MET A 78 0.83 5.83 -3.17
N ILE A 79 0.48 6.79 -2.33
CA ILE A 79 -0.36 7.92 -2.74
C ILE A 79 0.41 8.97 -3.56
N TYR A 80 1.74 9.02 -3.44
CA TYR A 80 2.59 9.95 -4.20
C TYR A 80 2.77 9.52 -5.66
N HIS A 81 2.75 8.21 -5.94
CA HIS A 81 2.92 7.71 -7.31
C HIS A 81 1.59 7.66 -8.07
N PRO A 82 1.41 8.46 -9.15
CA PRO A 82 0.14 8.51 -9.88
C PRO A 82 -0.23 7.18 -10.52
N THR A 83 0.73 6.31 -10.87
CA THR A 83 0.48 4.95 -11.38
C THR A 83 -0.12 4.02 -10.33
N VAL A 84 0.34 4.13 -9.08
CA VAL A 84 -0.19 3.32 -7.97
C VAL A 84 -1.57 3.86 -7.61
N LEU A 85 -1.70 5.19 -7.50
CA LEU A 85 -2.98 5.86 -7.32
C LEU A 85 -3.98 5.52 -8.44
N ALA A 86 -3.51 5.43 -9.69
CA ALA A 86 -4.31 5.02 -10.83
C ALA A 86 -4.54 3.51 -10.91
N SER A 87 -3.83 2.66 -10.19
CA SER A 87 -4.21 1.25 -10.04
C SER A 87 -5.27 1.09 -8.95
N ILE A 88 -5.09 1.81 -7.85
CA ILE A 88 -6.08 1.93 -6.77
C ILE A 88 -7.38 2.53 -7.33
N GLY A 89 -7.30 3.55 -8.18
CA GLY A 89 -8.45 4.21 -8.83
C GLY A 89 -8.86 3.65 -10.20
N GLY A 90 -8.00 2.92 -10.90
CA GLY A 90 -8.21 2.47 -12.28
C GLY A 90 -9.10 1.23 -12.40
N MET A 91 -9.22 0.44 -11.33
CA MET A 91 -10.32 -0.52 -11.20
C MET A 91 -11.70 0.16 -11.18
N MET A 92 -11.79 1.49 -11.00
CA MET A 92 -13.07 2.21 -10.98
C MET A 92 -13.61 2.60 -12.37
N HIS A 93 -12.85 2.47 -13.46
CA HIS A 93 -13.36 2.85 -14.80
C HIS A 93 -13.91 1.68 -15.63
N SER A 94 -13.70 0.42 -15.22
CA SER A 94 -14.12 -0.76 -15.99
C SER A 94 -15.34 -1.49 -15.42
N GLU A 95 -15.83 -1.15 -14.22
CA GLU A 95 -17.04 -1.76 -13.66
C GLU A 95 -18.05 -0.71 -13.22
N SER A 96 -18.95 -0.40 -14.15
CA SER A 96 -20.28 0.09 -13.85
C SER A 96 -21.03 -0.91 -12.96
N LYS A 97 -20.88 -0.81 -11.63
CA LYS A 97 -21.93 -1.08 -10.61
C LYS A 97 -21.47 -0.73 -9.18
N LEU A 98 -21.89 0.47 -8.79
CA LEU A 98 -22.43 0.88 -7.50
C LEU A 98 -22.60 -0.23 -6.41
N ASN A 99 -22.10 0.07 -5.20
CA ASN A 99 -22.44 -0.52 -3.86
C ASN A 99 -21.58 -1.67 -3.33
N SER A 100 -20.31 -1.41 -2.99
CA SER A 100 -19.49 -2.30 -2.16
C SER A 100 -18.49 -1.51 -1.30
N PRO A 101 -17.92 -2.09 -0.22
CA PRO A 101 -17.16 -1.40 0.82
C PRO A 101 -15.88 -0.68 0.35
N GLU A 102 -15.55 -0.78 -0.93
CA GLU A 102 -14.42 -0.13 -1.59
C GLU A 102 -14.57 1.41 -1.67
N MET A 103 -15.80 1.93 -1.82
CA MET A 103 -16.09 3.37 -1.73
C MET A 103 -15.79 3.91 -0.32
N THR A 104 -15.99 3.07 0.70
CA THR A 104 -15.70 3.39 2.10
C THR A 104 -14.19 3.40 2.35
N ILE A 105 -13.44 2.45 1.79
CA ILE A 105 -11.98 2.43 1.88
C ILE A 105 -11.37 3.69 1.25
N PHE A 106 -11.83 4.10 0.07
CA PHE A 106 -11.36 5.33 -0.58
C PHE A 106 -11.71 6.60 0.20
N THR A 107 -12.94 6.68 0.71
CA THR A 107 -13.35 7.82 1.54
C THR A 107 -12.52 7.86 2.82
N ASN A 108 -12.23 6.70 3.43
CA ASN A 108 -11.38 6.60 4.60
C ASN A 108 -9.91 6.92 4.28
N LEU A 109 -9.36 6.47 3.13
CA LEU A 109 -8.01 6.81 2.68
C LEU A 109 -7.88 8.31 2.41
N SER A 110 -8.87 8.94 1.75
CA SER A 110 -8.85 10.38 1.48
C SER A 110 -8.94 11.20 2.77
N LYS A 111 -9.74 10.75 3.74
CA LYS A 111 -9.83 11.34 5.08
C LYS A 111 -8.53 11.13 5.87
N PHE A 112 -7.93 9.94 5.81
CA PHE A 112 -6.64 9.65 6.46
C PHE A 112 -5.51 10.48 5.85
N ALA A 113 -5.43 10.55 4.53
CA ALA A 113 -4.45 11.40 3.84
C ALA A 113 -4.65 12.87 4.22
N SER A 114 -5.89 13.34 4.35
CA SER A 114 -6.17 14.70 4.83
C SER A 114 -5.78 14.93 6.30
N ILE A 115 -5.82 13.90 7.15
CA ILE A 115 -5.37 13.99 8.55
C ILE A 115 -3.84 14.00 8.64
N VAL A 116 -3.17 13.14 7.88
CA VAL A 116 -1.70 12.97 7.91
C VAL A 116 -0.96 14.13 7.24
N VAL A 117 -1.55 14.76 6.21
CA VAL A 117 -0.94 15.89 5.48
C VAL A 117 -1.11 17.22 6.22
N TYR A 118 -2.10 17.35 7.10
CA TYR A 118 -2.45 18.61 7.78
C TYR A 118 -2.27 18.60 9.31
N SER A 119 -1.68 17.54 9.89
CA SER A 119 -1.24 17.52 11.31
C SER A 119 0.25 17.80 11.41
#